data_AF-A0A497J4K2-F1
#
_entry.id   AF-A0A497J4K2-F1
#
_cell.length_a   1.000
_cell.length_b   1.000
_cell.length_c   1.000
_cell.angle_alpha   90.00
_cell.angle_beta   90.00
_cell.angle_gamma   90.00
#
_symmetry.space_group_name_H-M   'P 1'
#
loop_
_entity.id
_entity.type
_entity.pdbx_description
1 polymer ?
#
loop_
_entity_poly.entity_id
_entity_poly.type
_entity_poly.pdbx_seq_one_letter_code
_entity_poly.pdbx_strand_id
1 'polypeptide(L)'
;PRKPVSVEPGLRTIGQPDENSPVMVTTNFALTYYTVLSDIEAAKIDCYLLVVDTEGISVQSAVAGRKLTAETVADALKEFEVEKLVKHRKLIIPGLASRLSGEIEELSGWEVLVGPIDSSGIPKFLDEKWKKAETS
;
A
#
# COMPACT_ATOMS: atom_id res chain seq x y z
N PRO A 1 7.48 -24.12 16.17
CA PRO A 1 8.03 -23.02 15.33
C PRO A 1 7.19 -21.75 15.49
N ARG A 2 7.79 -20.65 15.99
CA ARG A 2 7.11 -19.35 15.92
C ARG A 2 6.92 -19.02 14.43
N LYS A 3 5.70 -18.68 14.01
CA LYS A 3 5.48 -18.16 12.65
C LYS A 3 6.42 -16.98 12.42
N PRO A 4 6.97 -16.80 11.20
CA PRO A 4 7.75 -15.62 10.91
C PRO A 4 6.92 -14.38 11.26
N VAL A 5 7.52 -13.44 12.00
CA VAL A 5 6.86 -12.18 12.35
C VAL A 5 6.72 -11.26 11.15
N SER A 6 7.53 -11.49 10.11
CA SER A 6 7.54 -10.72 8.87
C SER A 6 7.33 -11.60 7.64
N VAL A 7 6.88 -10.97 6.56
CA VAL A 7 6.96 -11.51 5.20
C VAL A 7 8.11 -10.83 4.46
N GLU A 8 8.51 -11.41 3.32
CA GLU A 8 9.50 -10.77 2.46
C GLU A 8 8.94 -9.42 1.94
N PRO A 9 9.72 -8.33 2.02
CA PRO A 9 9.35 -7.06 1.38
C PRO A 9 9.17 -7.21 -0.13
N GLY A 10 8.56 -6.20 -0.74
CA GLY A 10 8.45 -6.06 -2.18
C GLY A 10 7.04 -6.07 -2.72
N LEU A 11 6.97 -6.00 -4.04
CA LEU A 11 5.71 -5.88 -4.73
C LEU A 11 4.98 -7.23 -4.81
N ARG A 12 3.68 -7.21 -4.57
CA ARG A 12 2.78 -8.35 -4.78
C ARG A 12 1.76 -7.99 -5.84
N THR A 13 1.64 -8.85 -6.83
CA THR A 13 0.58 -8.80 -7.84
C THR A 13 -0.57 -9.64 -7.34
N ILE A 14 -1.73 -9.02 -7.09
CA ILE A 14 -2.91 -9.70 -6.58
C ILE A 14 -3.97 -9.70 -7.69
N GLY A 15 -4.45 -10.88 -8.06
CA GLY A 15 -5.37 -11.05 -9.17
C GLY A 15 -4.69 -10.88 -10.53
N GLN A 16 -5.34 -10.15 -11.44
CA GLN A 16 -4.85 -9.84 -12.79
C GLN A 16 -4.82 -8.32 -13.03
N PRO A 17 -4.00 -7.56 -12.28
CA PRO A 17 -3.93 -6.12 -12.43
C PRO A 17 -3.35 -5.73 -13.78
N ASP A 18 -3.86 -4.62 -14.29
CA ASP A 18 -3.39 -3.93 -15.49
C ASP A 18 -2.72 -2.60 -15.14
N GLU A 19 -2.43 -1.80 -16.17
CA GLU A 19 -1.78 -0.51 -16.04
C GLU A 19 -2.61 0.60 -15.38
N ASN A 20 -3.90 0.35 -15.11
CA ASN A 20 -4.82 1.28 -14.43
C ASN A 20 -5.20 0.78 -13.02
N SER A 21 -4.69 -0.39 -12.63
CA SER A 21 -5.03 -1.02 -11.37
C SER A 21 -4.38 -0.30 -10.18
N PRO A 22 -5.06 -0.22 -9.03
CA PRO A 22 -4.58 0.54 -7.88
C PRO A 22 -3.27 -0.02 -7.33
N VAL A 23 -2.41 0.89 -6.89
CA VAL A 23 -1.19 0.59 -6.12
C VAL A 23 -1.45 0.93 -4.66
N MET A 24 -1.31 -0.06 -3.77
CA MET A 24 -1.52 0.08 -2.32
C MET A 24 -0.23 -0.22 -1.55
N VAL A 25 -0.06 0.42 -0.40
CA VAL A 25 1.08 0.18 0.52
C VAL A 25 0.64 -0.58 1.75
N THR A 26 1.46 -1.52 2.20
CA THR A 26 1.37 -2.13 3.53
C THR A 26 2.77 -2.38 4.13
N THR A 27 2.82 -2.83 5.38
CA THR A 27 4.08 -3.22 6.05
C THR A 27 4.35 -4.71 5.91
N ASN A 28 5.62 -5.12 6.02
CA ASN A 28 5.98 -6.53 6.04
C ASN A 28 5.66 -7.29 7.33
N PHE A 29 4.98 -6.69 8.32
CA PHE A 29 4.46 -7.45 9.47
C PHE A 29 3.43 -8.49 9.02
N ALA A 30 3.70 -9.77 9.29
CA ALA A 30 2.96 -10.89 8.70
C ALA A 30 1.44 -10.81 8.96
N LEU A 31 1.02 -10.45 10.17
CA LEU A 31 -0.40 -10.32 10.48
C LEU A 31 -1.05 -9.20 9.68
N THR A 32 -0.43 -8.02 9.62
CA THR A 32 -0.95 -6.90 8.81
C THR A 32 -1.02 -7.28 7.33
N TYR A 33 0.04 -7.87 6.79
CA TYR A 33 0.08 -8.29 5.39
C TYR A 33 -1.05 -9.27 5.06
N TYR A 34 -1.19 -10.37 5.82
CA TYR A 34 -2.18 -11.39 5.53
C TYR A 34 -3.62 -10.90 5.75
N THR A 35 -3.86 -9.99 6.70
CA THR A 35 -5.18 -9.36 6.85
C THR A 35 -5.53 -8.53 5.61
N VAL A 36 -4.62 -7.66 5.17
CA VAL A 36 -4.82 -6.83 3.97
C VAL A 36 -5.01 -7.69 2.73
N LEU A 37 -4.16 -8.71 2.54
CA LEU A 37 -4.25 -9.65 1.41
C LEU A 37 -5.61 -10.36 1.41
N SER A 38 -6.03 -10.91 2.54
CA SER A 38 -7.29 -11.63 2.66
C SER A 38 -8.49 -10.76 2.31
N ASP A 39 -8.50 -9.49 2.72
CA ASP A 39 -9.60 -8.56 2.40
C ASP A 39 -9.63 -8.19 0.91
N ILE A 40 -8.46 -7.97 0.30
CA ILE A 40 -8.33 -7.70 -1.14
C ILE A 40 -8.82 -8.90 -1.96
N GLU A 41 -8.38 -10.11 -1.61
CA GLU A 41 -8.77 -11.35 -2.29
C GLU A 41 -10.26 -11.65 -2.12
N ALA A 42 -10.80 -11.50 -0.92
CA ALA A 42 -12.23 -11.69 -0.65
C ALA A 42 -13.10 -10.72 -1.46
N ALA A 43 -12.62 -9.50 -1.68
CA ALA A 43 -13.27 -8.48 -2.48
C ALA A 43 -13.02 -8.62 -3.99
N LYS A 44 -12.18 -9.57 -4.43
CA LYS A 44 -11.79 -9.79 -5.83
C LYS A 44 -11.24 -8.52 -6.50
N ILE A 45 -10.35 -7.82 -5.80
CA ILE A 45 -9.71 -6.61 -6.29
C ILE A 45 -8.39 -6.98 -6.96
N ASP A 46 -8.26 -6.63 -8.24
CA ASP A 46 -7.00 -6.69 -8.96
C ASP A 46 -6.15 -5.47 -8.60
N CYS A 47 -4.94 -5.68 -8.07
CA CYS A 47 -4.08 -4.59 -7.63
C CYS A 47 -2.61 -4.96 -7.47
N TYR A 48 -1.78 -3.93 -7.30
CA TYR A 48 -0.40 -4.06 -6.84
C TYR A 48 -0.32 -3.67 -5.35
N LEU A 49 0.19 -4.58 -4.52
CA LEU A 49 0.40 -4.34 -3.09
C LEU A 49 1.90 -4.25 -2.80
N LEU A 50 2.38 -3.05 -2.51
CA LEU A 50 3.76 -2.77 -2.13
C LEU A 50 3.95 -3.07 -0.64
N VAL A 51 4.74 -4.09 -0.32
CA VAL A 51 5.07 -4.48 1.04
C VAL A 51 6.39 -3.82 1.46
N VAL A 52 6.32 -2.78 2.27
CA VAL A 52 7.50 -2.04 2.74
C VAL A 52 8.16 -2.78 3.92
N ASP A 53 9.49 -2.86 3.91
CA ASP A 53 10.22 -3.44 5.04
C ASP A 53 10.14 -2.52 6.26
N THR A 54 9.47 -2.99 7.31
CA THR A 54 9.38 -2.31 8.60
C THR A 54 9.97 -3.18 9.71
N GLU A 55 10.83 -4.13 9.36
CA GLU A 55 11.41 -5.11 10.28
C GLU A 55 10.34 -5.98 10.98
N GLY A 56 9.21 -6.20 10.31
CA GLY A 56 8.09 -6.97 10.85
C GLY A 56 7.26 -6.20 11.89
N ILE A 57 7.16 -4.88 11.77
CA ILE A 57 6.38 -4.02 12.68
C ILE A 57 5.10 -3.55 12.00
N SER A 58 3.97 -3.56 12.73
CA SER A 58 2.67 -3.10 12.22
C SER A 58 2.69 -1.63 11.78
N VAL A 59 1.73 -1.23 10.94
CA VAL A 59 1.65 0.15 10.41
C VAL A 59 1.79 1.22 11.49
N GLN A 60 0.93 1.20 12.51
CA GLN A 60 0.91 2.24 13.54
C GLN A 60 2.24 2.31 14.32
N SER A 61 2.78 1.15 14.70
CA SER A 61 4.03 1.07 15.45
C SER A 61 5.23 1.42 14.58
N ALA A 62 5.24 1.05 13.30
CA ALA A 62 6.30 1.38 12.35
C ALA A 62 6.33 2.88 12.06
N VAL A 63 5.17 3.49 11.90
CA VAL A 63 5.02 4.94 11.75
C VAL A 63 5.54 5.65 13.01
N ALA A 64 5.12 5.24 14.21
CA ALA A 64 5.58 5.82 15.48
C ALA A 64 7.10 5.63 15.70
N GLY A 65 7.62 4.45 15.39
CA GLY A 65 9.02 4.07 15.52
C GLY A 65 9.90 4.52 14.34
N ARG A 66 9.37 5.30 13.39
CA ARG A 66 10.07 5.80 12.19
C ARG A 66 10.71 4.68 11.33
N LYS A 67 10.06 3.52 11.28
CA LYS A 67 10.38 2.40 10.39
C LYS A 67 9.55 2.43 9.12
N LEU A 68 8.37 3.05 9.16
CA LEU A 68 7.62 3.47 7.99
C LEU A 68 7.69 4.99 7.91
N THR A 69 8.44 5.50 6.95
CA THR A 69 8.63 6.93 6.65
C THR A 69 8.36 7.22 5.18
N ALA A 70 8.30 8.50 4.81
CA ALA A 70 8.10 8.89 3.43
C ALA A 70 9.24 8.40 2.52
N GLU A 71 10.48 8.48 2.99
CA GLU A 71 11.66 7.96 2.30
C GLU A 71 11.54 6.46 2.06
N THR A 72 11.22 5.66 3.08
CA THR A 72 11.12 4.20 2.92
C THR A 72 10.05 3.79 1.90
N VAL A 73 8.95 4.56 1.79
CA VAL A 73 7.90 4.32 0.79
C VAL A 73 8.37 4.74 -0.60
N ALA A 74 8.99 5.92 -0.72
CA ALA A 74 9.50 6.42 -2.00
C ALA A 74 10.63 5.55 -2.57
N ASP A 75 11.51 5.05 -1.70
CA ASP A 75 12.58 4.12 -2.07
C ASP A 75 12.00 2.78 -2.52
N ALA A 76 11.02 2.24 -1.80
CA ALA A 76 10.35 1.00 -2.21
C ALA A 76 9.65 1.14 -3.57
N LEU A 77 8.99 2.27 -3.87
CA LEU A 77 8.40 2.51 -5.19
C LEU A 77 9.42 2.43 -6.34
N LYS A 78 10.62 2.97 -6.11
CA LYS A 78 11.72 2.97 -7.09
C LYS A 78 12.37 1.59 -7.18
N GLU A 79 12.67 0.97 -6.04
CA GLU A 79 13.33 -0.34 -5.95
C GLU A 79 12.53 -1.42 -6.68
N PHE A 80 11.21 -1.43 -6.52
CA PHE A 80 10.33 -2.41 -7.16
C PHE A 80 9.75 -1.92 -8.50
N GLU A 81 10.30 -0.84 -9.06
CA GLU A 81 10.00 -0.30 -10.39
C GLU A 81 8.48 -0.14 -10.68
N VAL A 82 7.70 0.22 -9.65
CA VAL A 82 6.23 0.25 -9.71
C VAL A 82 5.73 1.20 -10.81
N GLU A 83 6.49 2.25 -11.08
CA GLU A 83 6.23 3.24 -12.12
C GLU A 83 6.19 2.70 -13.55
N LYS A 84 6.75 1.49 -13.79
CA LYS A 84 6.72 0.81 -15.08
C LYS A 84 5.48 -0.08 -15.26
N LEU A 85 4.75 -0.35 -14.17
CA LEU A 85 3.60 -1.26 -14.18
C LEU A 85 2.27 -0.52 -14.38
N VAL A 86 2.22 0.76 -14.02
CA VAL A 86 1.00 1.58 -14.10
C VAL A 86 1.22 2.88 -14.85
N LYS A 87 0.19 3.34 -15.56
CA LYS A 87 0.18 4.61 -16.32
C LYS A 87 -0.08 5.83 -15.44
N HIS A 88 -0.66 5.64 -14.26
CA HIS A 88 -0.90 6.70 -13.28
C HIS A 88 0.27 6.86 -12.30
N ARG A 89 0.23 7.92 -11.49
CA ARG A 89 1.14 8.14 -10.35
C ARG A 89 0.30 8.40 -9.12
N LYS A 90 -0.40 7.35 -8.68
CA LYS A 90 -1.33 7.39 -7.53
C LYS A 90 -1.01 6.23 -6.60
N LEU A 91 -0.86 6.52 -5.32
CA LEU A 91 -0.50 5.57 -4.28
C LEU A 91 -1.51 5.60 -3.16
N ILE A 92 -2.05 4.45 -2.78
CA ILE A 92 -2.96 4.34 -1.64
C ILE A 92 -2.17 3.92 -0.42
N ILE A 93 -2.17 4.75 0.63
CA ILE A 93 -1.54 4.43 1.90
C ILE A 93 -2.57 4.03 2.97
N PRO A 94 -2.20 3.25 3.99
CA PRO A 94 -3.10 2.96 5.10
C PRO A 94 -3.50 4.24 5.84
N GLY A 95 -4.74 4.30 6.35
CA GLY A 95 -5.23 5.48 7.09
C GLY A 95 -4.40 5.82 8.33
N LEU A 96 -3.77 4.81 8.95
CA LEU A 96 -2.84 4.98 10.09
C LEU A 96 -1.51 5.65 9.70
N ALA A 97 -1.20 5.72 8.41
CA ALA A 97 -0.02 6.39 7.86
C ALA A 97 -0.35 7.78 7.27
N SER A 98 -1.58 8.28 7.42
CA SER A 98 -2.07 9.53 6.81
C SER A 98 -1.15 10.72 7.03
N ARG A 99 -0.51 10.81 8.19
CA ARG A 99 0.45 11.88 8.53
C ARG A 99 1.68 11.96 7.63
N LEU A 100 1.98 10.89 6.89
CA LEU A 100 3.10 10.81 5.96
C LEU A 100 2.73 11.26 4.54
N SER A 101 1.44 11.50 4.24
CA SER A 101 0.97 11.64 2.86
C SER A 101 1.68 12.76 2.10
N GLY A 102 1.74 13.98 2.67
CA GLY A 102 2.34 15.13 1.99
C GLY A 102 3.84 14.96 1.72
N GLU A 103 4.56 14.34 2.67
CA GLU A 103 6.00 14.08 2.51
C GLU A 103 6.25 12.95 1.49
N ILE A 104 5.38 11.94 1.44
CA ILE A 104 5.43 10.90 0.39
C ILE A 104 5.17 11.54 -0.98
N GLU A 105 4.18 12.42 -1.11
CA GLU A 105 3.88 13.13 -2.37
C GLU A 105 5.10 13.95 -2.83
N GLU A 106 5.71 14.70 -1.93
CA GLU A 106 6.89 15.52 -2.23
C GLU A 106 8.09 14.68 -2.69
N LEU A 107 8.38 13.56 -2.01
CA LEU A 107 9.57 12.74 -2.30
C LEU A 107 9.39 11.79 -3.49
N SER A 108 8.18 11.26 -3.67
CA SER A 108 7.89 10.28 -4.73
C SER A 108 7.40 10.94 -6.02
N GLY A 109 6.74 12.09 -5.94
CA GLY A 109 6.00 12.68 -7.06
C GLY A 109 4.70 11.93 -7.41
N TRP A 110 4.26 10.99 -6.57
CA TRP A 110 2.98 10.30 -6.70
C TRP A 110 1.91 11.01 -5.89
N GLU A 111 0.70 11.15 -6.41
CA GLU A 111 -0.48 11.55 -5.66
C GLU A 111 -0.80 10.49 -4.60
N VAL A 112 -0.97 10.90 -3.34
CA VAL A 112 -1.22 9.97 -2.23
C VAL A 112 -2.67 10.03 -1.80
N LEU A 113 -3.34 8.90 -1.96
CA LEU A 113 -4.70 8.69 -1.48
C LEU A 113 -4.65 8.01 -0.09
N VAL A 114 -5.25 8.64 0.91
CA VAL A 114 -5.35 8.06 2.25
C VAL A 114 -6.49 7.06 2.28
N GLY A 115 -6.14 5.77 2.34
CA GLY A 115 -7.08 4.66 2.48
C GLY A 115 -7.67 4.54 3.88
N PRO A 116 -8.47 3.48 4.12
CA PRO A 116 -9.11 3.26 5.42
C PRO A 116 -8.08 2.87 6.50
N ILE A 117 -8.48 3.03 7.77
CA ILE A 117 -7.72 2.54 8.93
C ILE A 117 -7.74 1.01 8.98
N ASP A 118 -8.89 0.41 8.64
CA ASP A 118 -9.12 -1.03 8.61
C ASP A 118 -9.23 -1.50 7.14
N SER A 119 -8.54 -2.58 6.79
CA SER A 119 -8.47 -3.09 5.41
C SER A 119 -9.82 -3.60 4.88
N SER A 120 -10.75 -3.98 5.75
CA SER A 120 -12.11 -4.34 5.33
C SER A 120 -12.85 -3.19 4.63
N GLY A 121 -12.38 -1.95 4.82
CA GLY A 121 -12.90 -0.76 4.15
C GLY A 121 -12.38 -0.53 2.73
N ILE A 122 -11.38 -1.29 2.27
CA ILE A 122 -10.74 -1.09 0.95
C ILE A 122 -11.76 -1.13 -0.20
N PRO A 123 -12.71 -2.09 -0.27
CA PRO A 123 -13.62 -2.17 -1.41
C PRO A 123 -14.50 -0.92 -1.55
N LYS A 124 -15.03 -0.43 -0.43
CA LYS A 124 -15.84 0.79 -0.40
C LYS A 124 -15.01 2.02 -0.78
N PHE A 125 -13.79 2.11 -0.26
CA PHE A 125 -12.88 3.20 -0.58
C PHE A 125 -12.58 3.28 -2.08
N LEU A 126 -12.25 2.16 -2.73
CA LEU A 126 -11.96 2.13 -4.16
C LEU A 126 -13.19 2.52 -4.99
N ASP A 127 -14.38 2.06 -4.62
CA ASP A 127 -15.60 2.42 -5.34
C ASP A 127 -15.90 3.94 -5.27
N GLU A 128 -15.70 4.54 -4.10
CA GLU A 128 -16.01 5.95 -3.88
C GLU A 128 -14.91 6.92 -4.35
N LYS A 129 -13.64 6.53 -4.23
CA LYS A 129 -12.48 7.44 -4.37
C LYS A 129 -11.57 7.10 -5.54
N TRP A 130 -11.43 5.81 -5.87
CA TRP A 130 -10.58 5.39 -6.99
C TRP A 130 -11.31 5.53 -8.33
N LYS A 131 -12.47 4.85 -8.49
CA LYS A 131 -13.23 4.86 -9.75
C LYS A 131 -13.73 6.24 -10.16
N LYS A 132 -14.13 7.08 -9.19
CA LYS A 132 -14.58 8.45 -9.49
C LYS A 132 -13.47 9.33 -10.06
N ALA A 133 -12.21 9.05 -9.70
CA ALA A 133 -11.06 9.80 -10.20
C ALA A 133 -10.68 9.44 -11.65
N GLU A 134 -11.27 8.40 -12.24
CA GLU A 134 -11.10 8.04 -13.65
C GLU A 134 -12.19 8.63 -14.56
N THR A 135 -13.27 9.17 -13.98
CA THR A 135 -14.43 9.71 -14.72
C THR A 135 -14.49 11.25 -14.69
N SER A 136 -13.38 11.93 -14.37
CA SER A 136 -13.30 13.40 -14.28
C SER A 136 -12.14 13.96 -15.08
#